data_AF-A0A6J6IWT3-F1
#
_entry.id   AF-A0A6J6IWT3-F1
#
_cell.length_a   1.000
_cell.length_b   1.000
_cell.length_c   1.000
_cell.angle_alpha   90.00
_cell.angle_beta   90.00
_cell.angle_gamma   90.00
#
_symmetry.space_group_name_H-M   'P 1'
#
loop_
_entity.id
_entity.type
_entity.pdbx_description
1 polymer ?
#
loop_
_entity_poly.entity_id
_entity_poly.type
_entity_poly.pdbx_seq_one_letter_code
_entity_poly.pdbx_strand_id
1 'polypeptide(L)'
;MVAALAVVGAPQYGEAMKTKKLSGIQRIASATSLALLFSFGIAQPSFAEEYVPPPEAFEGLGGWAVIDPTTGIVYGVIVGDWNAETWEEVKNTRTVDGFMGCPAPCALRFQTRATADGNVAGWHGTQTNIDADGNATQTNDGSVRFDQTTGNFQINNQTGDSSTSQTLVPEKTSRDANGEGRSMDLGTGIVDIRTSKRIVSGSESATVDTYRSDLADTTVDAVIALPGLGSGGNLEYVFGSRENTSLEPVSELGQIRTDLISVLMGMGFSKTVESVDEETGESSATQVLDESNAFVGAIMSVTEGIVDFLSSLLGFFSPSNPGPADN
;
A
#
# COMPACT_ATOMS: atom_id res chain seq x y z
N MET A 1 -17.64 27.75 -48.45
CA MET A 1 -16.98 28.79 -47.64
C MET A 1 -15.71 28.14 -47.10
N VAL A 2 -14.57 28.59 -47.62
CA VAL A 2 -13.25 27.95 -47.55
C VAL A 2 -12.40 28.72 -46.55
N ALA A 3 -11.67 28.01 -45.69
CA ALA A 3 -10.31 28.31 -45.19
C ALA A 3 -10.03 27.41 -43.97
N ALA A 4 -8.83 26.93 -43.67
CA ALA A 4 -7.59 26.71 -44.41
C ALA A 4 -6.70 25.85 -43.48
N LEU A 5 -5.90 24.99 -44.10
CA LEU A 5 -4.89 24.11 -43.51
C LEU A 5 -3.61 24.91 -43.18
N ALA A 6 -2.89 24.54 -42.12
CA ALA A 6 -1.44 24.75 -42.04
C ALA A 6 -0.77 23.71 -41.12
N VAL A 7 0.07 22.88 -41.74
CA VAL A 7 1.06 21.97 -41.14
C VAL A 7 2.44 22.52 -41.48
N VAL A 8 3.33 22.65 -40.49
CA VAL A 8 4.81 22.59 -40.58
C VAL A 8 5.26 22.38 -39.12
N GLY A 9 6.19 21.53 -38.69
CA GLY A 9 7.23 20.71 -39.31
C GLY A 9 8.32 20.56 -38.23
N ALA A 10 8.74 19.33 -37.92
CA ALA A 10 9.83 19.06 -36.97
C ALA A 10 11.18 19.56 -37.50
N PRO A 11 12.20 19.66 -36.64
CA PRO A 11 13.25 18.65 -36.77
C PRO A 11 13.76 18.07 -35.43
N GLN A 12 14.20 16.81 -35.57
CA GLN A 12 15.05 16.06 -34.65
C GLN A 12 16.45 16.67 -34.54
N TYR A 13 17.08 16.49 -33.37
CA TYR A 13 18.50 16.19 -33.08
C TYR A 13 18.54 16.11 -31.54
N GLY A 14 19.16 15.16 -30.84
CA GLY A 14 20.37 14.39 -31.07
C GLY A 14 21.06 14.32 -29.70
N GLU A 15 21.64 13.16 -29.39
CA GLU A 15 22.04 12.66 -28.07
C GLU A 15 23.14 13.43 -27.29
N ALA A 16 23.22 13.03 -26.01
CA ALA A 16 24.41 12.86 -25.16
C ALA A 16 25.04 14.10 -24.51
N MET A 17 25.09 14.10 -23.17
CA MET A 17 26.32 13.82 -22.41
C MET A 17 26.09 13.82 -20.89
N LYS A 18 26.70 12.82 -20.25
CA LYS A 18 27.01 12.74 -18.81
C LYS A 18 27.76 13.99 -18.34
N THR A 19 27.49 14.47 -17.14
CA THR A 19 28.56 14.87 -16.20
C THR A 19 28.12 14.80 -14.74
N LYS A 20 28.88 14.02 -13.98
CA LYS A 20 29.01 14.01 -12.53
C LYS A 20 29.80 15.27 -12.12
N LYS A 21 29.39 16.01 -11.09
CA LYS A 21 30.31 16.92 -10.36
C LYS A 21 29.88 17.13 -8.90
N LEU A 22 30.70 16.60 -7.99
CA LEU A 22 30.84 17.04 -6.60
C LEU A 22 31.75 18.28 -6.56
N SER A 23 31.36 19.29 -5.78
CA SER A 23 32.21 20.25 -5.02
C SER A 23 31.26 21.31 -4.44
N GLY A 24 31.18 21.62 -3.15
CA GLY A 24 32.29 21.94 -2.24
C GLY A 24 32.62 23.43 -2.31
N ILE A 25 31.86 24.31 -1.63
CA ILE A 25 32.21 25.71 -1.30
C ILE A 25 31.54 26.02 0.06
N GLN A 26 32.26 26.03 1.18
CA GLN A 26 33.10 27.09 1.75
C GLN A 26 32.31 28.32 2.28
N ARG A 27 32.60 28.61 3.55
CA ARG A 27 31.96 29.55 4.49
C ARG A 27 32.20 31.04 4.17
N ILE A 28 31.42 31.85 4.90
CA ILE A 28 31.68 33.19 5.50
C ILE A 28 30.93 34.35 4.82
N ALA A 29 29.92 34.87 5.51
CA ALA A 29 29.79 36.30 5.78
C ALA A 29 28.94 36.52 7.04
N SER A 30 29.58 37.16 8.02
CA SER A 30 29.01 37.69 9.25
C SER A 30 28.20 38.94 8.95
N ALA A 31 27.04 39.07 9.60
CA ALA A 31 26.39 40.37 9.82
C ALA A 31 25.64 40.33 11.15
N THR A 32 26.30 40.91 12.15
CA THR A 32 25.73 41.40 13.39
C THR A 32 24.48 42.24 13.13
N SER A 33 23.38 41.95 13.83
CA SER A 33 22.45 43.01 14.22
C SER A 33 21.70 42.65 15.51
N LEU A 34 21.68 43.65 16.37
CA LEU A 34 21.28 43.70 17.77
C LEU A 34 19.77 43.96 17.84
N ALA A 35 18.97 43.11 18.51
CA ALA A 35 17.64 43.52 18.97
C ALA A 35 17.06 42.62 20.08
N LEU A 36 16.70 43.32 21.17
CA LEU A 36 15.62 43.10 22.13
C LEU A 36 15.61 41.84 23.02
N LEU A 37 15.86 42.13 24.30
CA LEU A 37 15.34 41.42 25.47
C LEU A 37 13.82 41.22 25.33
N PHE A 38 13.38 39.99 25.11
CA PHE A 38 12.02 39.55 25.42
C PHE A 38 12.08 38.53 26.55
N SER A 39 11.27 38.80 27.58
CA SER A 39 11.00 37.90 28.70
C SER A 39 10.74 36.48 28.21
N PHE A 40 11.41 35.49 28.81
CA PHE A 40 11.03 34.09 28.71
C PHE A 40 9.69 33.89 29.42
N GLY A 41 8.60 34.24 28.74
CA GLY A 41 7.35 33.53 28.90
C GLY A 41 7.56 32.16 28.29
N ILE A 42 7.46 31.11 29.10
CA ILE A 42 7.35 29.74 28.61
C ILE A 42 6.13 29.77 27.67
N ALA A 43 6.36 29.70 26.36
CA ALA A 43 5.29 29.50 25.41
C ALA A 43 4.65 28.16 25.76
N GLN A 44 3.46 28.23 26.35
CA GLN A 44 2.54 27.11 26.42
C GLN A 44 2.45 26.53 25.00
N PRO A 45 2.59 25.21 24.80
CA PRO A 45 2.42 24.63 23.46
C PRO A 45 1.06 25.13 22.95
N SER A 46 1.09 25.91 21.86
CA SER A 46 -0.13 26.36 21.21
C SER A 46 -0.91 25.09 20.92
N PHE A 47 -2.11 24.97 21.50
CA PHE A 47 -3.02 23.90 21.13
C PHE A 47 -3.07 23.85 19.61
N ALA A 48 -2.85 22.66 19.07
CA ALA A 48 -2.98 22.37 17.65
C ALA A 48 -4.24 23.07 17.12
N GLU A 49 -4.13 23.63 15.91
CA GLU A 49 -5.22 24.27 15.19
C GLU A 49 -6.55 23.55 15.46
N GLU A 50 -7.56 24.31 15.89
CA GLU A 50 -8.84 23.74 16.30
C GLU A 50 -9.41 22.90 15.15
N TYR A 51 -9.65 21.61 15.40
CA TYR A 51 -10.12 20.71 14.36
C TYR A 51 -11.53 21.10 13.91
N VAL A 52 -11.63 21.44 12.63
CA VAL A 52 -12.90 21.68 11.94
C VAL A 52 -13.22 20.42 11.13
N PRO A 53 -14.29 19.68 11.45
CA PRO A 53 -14.73 18.57 10.62
C PRO A 53 -15.01 19.03 9.20
N PRO A 54 -14.70 18.20 8.19
CA PRO A 54 -15.02 18.54 6.81
C PRO A 54 -16.55 18.57 6.61
N PRO A 55 -17.08 19.31 5.62
CA PRO A 55 -18.53 19.53 5.46
C PRO A 55 -19.36 18.22 5.45
N GLU A 56 -18.81 17.18 4.84
CA GLU A 56 -19.45 15.87 4.75
C GLU A 56 -19.64 15.13 6.07
N ALA A 57 -18.91 15.54 7.11
CA ALA A 57 -19.09 15.01 8.45
C ALA A 57 -20.49 15.31 9.00
N PHE A 58 -21.17 16.31 8.43
CA PHE A 58 -22.51 16.75 8.81
C PHE A 58 -23.59 16.37 7.79
N GLU A 59 -23.26 15.55 6.79
CA GLU A 59 -24.20 15.04 5.78
C GLU A 59 -24.95 13.79 6.28
N GLY A 60 -25.30 13.73 7.57
CA GLY A 60 -26.01 12.62 8.23
C GLY A 60 -25.10 11.66 9.00
N LEU A 61 -25.54 10.42 9.16
CA LEU A 61 -24.79 9.36 9.87
C LEU A 61 -23.39 9.13 9.28
N GLY A 62 -22.40 9.02 10.17
CA GLY A 62 -21.03 8.63 9.82
C GLY A 62 -20.22 8.10 11.00
N GLY A 63 -19.02 7.60 10.68
CA GLY A 63 -18.06 7.06 11.63
C GLY A 63 -17.11 8.15 12.11
N TRP A 64 -17.00 8.28 13.44
CA TRP A 64 -16.14 9.24 14.12
C TRP A 64 -15.08 8.50 14.92
N ALA A 65 -13.83 8.64 14.51
CA ALA A 65 -12.67 8.07 15.18
C ALA A 65 -12.42 8.78 16.52
N VAL A 66 -12.26 7.99 17.57
CA VAL A 66 -11.80 8.42 18.89
C VAL A 66 -10.28 8.31 18.88
N ILE A 67 -9.60 9.45 18.97
CA ILE A 67 -8.14 9.53 18.82
C ILE A 67 -7.46 10.09 20.06
N ASP A 68 -6.22 9.70 20.28
CA ASP A 68 -5.29 10.48 21.10
C ASP A 68 -4.81 11.68 20.26
N PRO A 69 -5.08 12.94 20.68
CA PRO A 69 -4.75 14.13 19.91
C PRO A 69 -3.24 14.38 19.80
N THR A 70 -2.43 13.78 20.65
CA THR A 70 -0.96 13.92 20.63
C THR A 70 -0.33 12.94 19.65
N THR A 71 -0.76 11.68 19.68
CA THR A 71 -0.13 10.60 18.88
C THR A 71 -0.88 10.29 17.59
N GLY A 72 -2.12 10.75 17.47
CA GLY A 72 -3.04 10.44 16.37
C GLY A 72 -3.62 9.02 16.42
N ILE A 73 -3.23 8.18 17.39
CA ILE A 73 -3.67 6.78 17.45
C ILE A 73 -5.19 6.71 17.61
N VAL A 74 -5.83 5.88 16.77
CA VAL A 74 -7.28 5.64 16.82
C VAL A 74 -7.59 4.47 17.74
N TYR A 75 -8.37 4.73 18.81
CA TYR A 75 -8.75 3.74 19.82
C TYR A 75 -10.09 3.07 19.58
N GLY A 76 -10.95 3.72 18.79
CA GLY A 76 -12.24 3.19 18.43
C GLY A 76 -12.94 4.12 17.45
N VAL A 77 -14.08 3.67 16.96
CA VAL A 77 -14.95 4.45 16.08
C VAL A 77 -16.36 4.39 16.64
N ILE A 78 -16.99 5.55 16.74
CA ILE A 78 -18.39 5.66 17.11
C ILE A 78 -19.21 6.10 15.91
N VAL A 79 -20.46 5.65 15.87
CA VAL A 79 -21.44 6.15 14.91
C VAL A 79 -22.07 7.40 15.49
N GLY A 80 -22.18 8.45 14.68
CA GLY A 80 -22.83 9.69 15.06
C GLY A 80 -23.45 10.40 13.87
N ASP A 81 -24.58 11.05 14.12
CA ASP A 81 -25.24 11.98 13.21
C ASP A 81 -25.27 13.32 13.93
N TRP A 82 -24.29 14.16 13.61
CA TRP A 82 -24.13 15.47 14.23
C TRP A 82 -24.32 16.53 13.16
N ASN A 83 -24.82 17.68 13.57
CA ASN A 83 -24.79 18.90 12.76
C ASN A 83 -23.83 19.93 13.38
N ALA A 84 -23.59 21.02 12.67
CA ALA A 84 -22.70 22.08 13.12
C ALA A 84 -23.09 22.67 14.50
N GLU A 85 -24.38 22.68 14.86
CA GLU A 85 -24.85 23.20 16.15
C GLU A 85 -24.53 22.23 17.30
N THR A 86 -24.76 20.93 17.10
CA THR A 86 -24.53 19.87 18.09
C THR A 86 -23.05 19.48 18.22
N TRP A 87 -22.22 19.75 17.20
CA TRP A 87 -20.80 19.42 17.20
C TRP A 87 -20.04 20.05 18.38
N GLU A 88 -20.36 21.31 18.70
CA GLU A 88 -19.73 22.04 19.80
C GLU A 88 -19.95 21.38 21.16
N GLU A 89 -21.11 20.76 21.37
CA GLU A 89 -21.41 20.01 22.59
C GLU A 89 -20.63 18.68 22.63
N VAL A 90 -20.63 17.97 21.51
CA VAL A 90 -20.05 16.62 21.41
C VAL A 90 -18.54 16.65 21.51
N LYS A 91 -17.89 17.61 20.84
CA LYS A 91 -16.43 17.76 20.88
C LYS A 91 -15.91 18.10 22.27
N ASN A 92 -16.75 18.67 23.14
CA ASN A 92 -16.37 19.05 24.50
C ASN A 92 -16.77 17.99 25.55
N THR A 93 -17.77 17.15 25.28
CA THR A 93 -18.24 16.15 26.25
C THR A 93 -17.49 14.82 26.17
N ARG A 94 -17.05 14.41 24.98
CA ARG A 94 -16.44 13.08 24.76
C ARG A 94 -14.91 13.07 24.77
N THR A 95 -14.30 14.19 25.12
CA THR A 95 -12.86 14.45 24.94
C THR A 95 -12.11 14.61 26.26
N VAL A 96 -12.81 14.77 27.39
CA VAL A 96 -12.20 15.22 28.65
C VAL A 96 -11.82 14.08 29.60
N ASP A 97 -12.58 12.99 29.63
CA ASP A 97 -12.44 11.93 30.65
C ASP A 97 -11.79 10.62 30.13
N GLY A 98 -11.34 10.63 28.88
CA GLY A 98 -10.94 9.40 28.19
C GLY A 98 -12.16 8.61 27.73
N PHE A 99 -12.05 7.92 26.59
CA PHE A 99 -13.20 7.28 25.97
C PHE A 99 -12.76 6.07 25.14
N MET A 100 -13.46 4.94 25.26
CA MET A 100 -13.12 3.69 24.55
C MET A 100 -11.65 3.23 24.70
N GLY A 101 -11.07 3.42 25.88
CA GLY A 101 -9.67 3.07 26.16
C GLY A 101 -8.64 4.09 25.66
N CYS A 102 -9.06 5.16 24.97
CA CYS A 102 -8.21 6.31 24.70
C CYS A 102 -7.92 7.07 26.02
N PRO A 103 -6.64 7.39 26.31
CA PRO A 103 -6.27 8.18 27.47
C PRO A 103 -6.71 9.63 27.31
N ALA A 104 -7.21 10.24 28.39
CA ALA A 104 -7.62 11.64 28.39
C ALA A 104 -6.44 12.60 28.13
N PRO A 105 -6.63 13.71 27.39
CA PRO A 105 -7.84 14.03 26.63
C PRO A 105 -7.89 13.27 25.30
N CYS A 106 -9.08 12.84 24.89
CA CYS A 106 -9.31 12.25 23.57
C CYS A 106 -9.85 13.31 22.61
N ALA A 107 -9.85 13.03 21.30
CA ALA A 107 -10.48 13.87 20.32
C ALA A 107 -11.32 13.05 19.34
N LEU A 108 -12.32 13.67 18.73
CA LEU A 108 -13.11 13.06 17.66
C LEU A 108 -12.63 13.57 16.30
N ARG A 109 -12.51 12.66 15.33
CA ARG A 109 -12.20 12.96 13.93
C ARG A 109 -13.18 12.21 13.03
N PHE A 110 -13.76 12.91 12.07
CA PHE A 110 -14.62 12.27 11.08
C PHE A 110 -13.80 11.31 10.23
N GLN A 111 -14.27 10.07 10.07
CA GLN A 111 -13.53 9.00 9.40
C GLN A 111 -14.28 8.47 8.17
N THR A 112 -15.60 8.27 8.28
CA THR A 112 -16.39 7.66 7.19
C THR A 112 -17.79 8.22 7.10
N ARG A 113 -18.30 8.32 5.87
CA ARG A 113 -19.73 8.47 5.60
C ARG A 113 -20.45 7.13 5.72
N ALA A 114 -21.74 7.16 6.06
CA ALA A 114 -22.57 5.97 5.90
C ALA A 114 -22.81 5.62 4.42
N THR A 115 -23.03 4.35 4.12
CA THR A 115 -23.54 3.86 2.83
C THR A 115 -24.98 4.29 2.58
N ALA A 116 -25.47 4.09 1.36
CA ALA A 116 -26.84 4.43 0.98
C ALA A 116 -27.91 3.71 1.84
N ASP A 117 -27.60 2.52 2.34
CA ASP A 117 -28.45 1.74 3.26
C ASP A 117 -28.18 2.03 4.75
N GLY A 118 -27.27 2.96 5.05
CA GLY A 118 -27.01 3.45 6.41
C GLY A 118 -25.93 2.69 7.19
N ASN A 119 -25.18 1.79 6.56
CA ASN A 119 -24.05 1.14 7.23
C ASN A 119 -22.88 2.10 7.39
N VAL A 120 -22.18 2.00 8.51
CA VAL A 120 -20.99 2.79 8.83
C VAL A 120 -19.84 1.84 9.14
N ALA A 121 -18.70 2.06 8.49
CA ALA A 121 -17.46 1.36 8.80
C ALA A 121 -16.54 2.25 9.63
N GLY A 122 -15.60 1.62 10.33
CA GLY A 122 -14.54 2.33 11.02
C GLY A 122 -13.29 1.48 11.15
N TRP A 123 -12.14 2.13 11.13
CA TRP A 123 -10.84 1.52 11.32
C TRP A 123 -10.21 2.03 12.62
N HIS A 124 -9.75 1.10 13.44
CA HIS A 124 -9.03 1.34 14.68
C HIS A 124 -7.98 0.26 14.89
N GLY A 125 -6.93 0.56 15.67
CA GLY A 125 -5.83 -0.37 15.90
C GLY A 125 -6.01 -1.29 17.11
N THR A 126 -7.24 -1.45 17.57
CA THR A 126 -7.55 -2.19 18.81
C THR A 126 -7.78 -3.66 18.50
N GLN A 127 -6.97 -4.53 19.09
CA GLN A 127 -7.09 -5.98 19.04
C GLN A 127 -7.69 -6.49 20.36
N THR A 128 -8.57 -7.49 20.26
CA THR A 128 -9.14 -8.18 21.43
C THR A 128 -8.48 -9.55 21.58
N ASN A 129 -7.78 -9.75 22.70
CA ASN A 129 -7.19 -11.03 23.06
C ASN A 129 -8.04 -11.67 24.16
N ILE A 130 -8.50 -12.90 23.93
CA ILE A 130 -9.25 -13.70 24.89
C ILE A 130 -8.29 -14.73 25.49
N ASP A 131 -8.08 -14.69 26.80
CA ASP A 131 -7.25 -15.67 27.48
C ASP A 131 -7.96 -17.04 27.62
N ALA A 132 -7.25 -18.04 28.15
CA ALA A 132 -7.79 -19.40 28.31
C ALA A 132 -8.99 -19.47 29.28
N ASP A 133 -9.16 -18.46 30.14
CA ASP A 133 -10.25 -18.35 31.11
C ASP A 133 -11.44 -17.56 30.55
N GLY A 134 -11.34 -17.05 29.31
CA GLY A 134 -12.38 -16.28 28.64
C GLY A 134 -12.34 -14.78 28.93
N ASN A 135 -11.30 -14.26 29.59
CA ASN A 135 -11.18 -12.82 29.83
C ASN A 135 -10.68 -12.10 28.58
N ALA A 136 -11.41 -11.05 28.19
CA ALA A 136 -11.02 -10.19 27.07
C ALA A 136 -10.09 -9.07 27.54
N THR A 137 -8.94 -8.93 26.88
CA THR A 137 -8.04 -7.79 26.99
C THR A 137 -7.98 -7.06 25.66
N GLN A 138 -8.06 -5.73 25.71
CA GLN A 138 -7.94 -4.90 24.50
C GLN A 138 -6.58 -4.22 24.50
N THR A 139 -5.87 -4.34 23.38
CA THR A 139 -4.57 -3.69 23.16
C THR A 139 -4.63 -2.88 21.88
N ASN A 140 -4.11 -1.66 21.89
CA ASN A 140 -3.96 -0.87 20.68
C ASN A 140 -2.53 -0.94 20.18
N ASP A 141 -2.32 -1.43 18.97
CA ASP A 141 -0.98 -1.57 18.36
C ASP A 141 -0.54 -0.30 17.60
N GLY A 142 -1.41 0.71 17.52
CA GLY A 142 -1.15 1.96 16.81
C GLY A 142 -1.11 1.82 15.29
N SER A 143 -1.69 0.74 14.74
CA SER A 143 -1.82 0.47 13.30
C SER A 143 -2.62 1.55 12.57
N VAL A 144 -3.63 2.14 13.22
CA VAL A 144 -4.46 3.20 12.65
C VAL A 144 -4.19 4.53 13.33
N ARG A 145 -3.83 5.55 12.55
CA ARG A 145 -3.47 6.88 13.04
C ARG A 145 -4.08 7.98 12.18
N PHE A 146 -4.59 9.01 12.82
CA PHE A 146 -4.98 10.26 12.17
C PHE A 146 -3.75 11.15 11.93
N ASP A 147 -3.60 11.62 10.70
CA ASP A 147 -2.60 12.62 10.32
C ASP A 147 -3.25 14.00 10.29
N GLN A 148 -2.85 14.85 11.25
CA GLN A 148 -3.37 16.22 11.37
C GLN A 148 -3.04 17.10 10.16
N THR A 149 -1.95 16.81 9.45
CA THR A 149 -1.49 17.63 8.32
C THR A 149 -2.41 17.45 7.12
N THR A 150 -2.84 16.22 6.87
CA THR A 150 -3.62 15.85 5.69
C THR A 150 -5.11 15.70 5.99
N GLY A 151 -5.49 15.52 7.26
CA GLY A 151 -6.86 15.20 7.65
C GLY A 151 -7.26 13.75 7.34
N ASN A 152 -6.29 12.90 6.97
CA ASN A 152 -6.51 11.52 6.57
C ASN A 152 -6.09 10.54 7.68
N PHE A 153 -6.40 9.26 7.48
CA PHE A 153 -5.95 8.20 8.38
C PHE A 153 -4.95 7.28 7.68
N GLN A 154 -3.86 6.98 8.35
CA GLN A 154 -2.90 5.96 7.95
C GLN A 154 -3.30 4.64 8.60
N ILE A 155 -3.42 3.59 7.79
CA ILE A 155 -3.77 2.24 8.21
C ILE A 155 -2.60 1.33 7.84
N ASN A 156 -1.93 0.79 8.84
CA ASN A 156 -0.76 -0.06 8.67
C ASN A 156 -0.98 -1.41 9.31
N ASN A 157 -0.82 -2.49 8.56
CA ASN A 157 -0.88 -3.84 9.09
C ASN A 157 0.49 -4.51 8.88
N GLN A 158 0.92 -5.29 9.86
CA GLN A 158 2.09 -6.15 9.73
C GLN A 158 1.75 -7.54 10.24
N THR A 159 1.91 -8.54 9.38
CA THR A 159 1.68 -9.95 9.69
C THR A 159 2.87 -10.78 9.22
N GLY A 160 3.70 -11.19 10.18
CA GLY A 160 4.95 -11.91 9.89
C GLY A 160 5.84 -11.11 8.94
N ASP A 161 6.21 -11.74 7.82
CA ASP A 161 7.03 -11.14 6.76
C ASP A 161 6.25 -10.27 5.76
N SER A 162 4.96 -10.00 6.01
CA SER A 162 4.15 -9.11 5.18
C SER A 162 3.79 -7.83 5.92
N SER A 163 3.82 -6.71 5.22
CA SER A 163 3.27 -5.44 5.68
C SER A 163 2.36 -4.85 4.63
N THR A 164 1.36 -4.07 5.06
CA THR A 164 0.48 -3.30 4.19
C THR A 164 0.29 -1.92 4.79
N SER A 165 0.37 -0.89 3.97
CA SER A 165 0.13 0.51 4.34
C SER A 165 -0.90 1.10 3.39
N GLN A 166 -1.87 1.83 3.93
CA GLN A 166 -2.98 2.41 3.17
C GLN A 166 -3.35 3.75 3.79
N THR A 167 -3.88 4.66 2.97
CA THR A 167 -4.47 5.91 3.44
C THR A 167 -5.98 5.85 3.30
N LEU A 168 -6.71 6.18 4.35
CA LEU A 168 -8.15 6.44 4.30
C LEU A 168 -8.39 7.95 4.19
N VAL A 169 -9.04 8.36 3.11
CA VAL A 169 -9.46 9.74 2.85
C VAL A 169 -10.95 9.88 3.15
N PRO A 170 -11.35 10.50 4.28
CA PRO A 170 -12.75 10.58 4.70
C PRO A 170 -13.67 11.15 3.61
N GLU A 171 -13.20 12.16 2.89
CA GLU A 171 -13.96 12.81 1.82
C GLU A 171 -14.37 11.83 0.72
N LYS A 172 -13.55 10.82 0.42
CA LYS A 172 -13.80 9.84 -0.63
C LYS A 172 -14.67 8.66 -0.19
N THR A 173 -14.97 8.56 1.10
CA THR A 173 -15.73 7.44 1.65
C THR A 173 -17.19 7.47 1.24
N SER A 174 -17.73 6.28 0.97
CA SER A 174 -19.08 6.05 0.49
C SER A 174 -19.45 6.97 -0.69
N ARG A 175 -18.55 7.34 -1.59
CA ARG A 175 -18.93 8.13 -2.77
C ARG A 175 -19.31 7.22 -3.93
N ASP A 176 -20.43 7.52 -4.59
CA ASP A 176 -20.79 6.86 -5.85
C ASP A 176 -19.84 7.26 -6.99
N ALA A 177 -19.99 6.62 -8.16
CA ALA A 177 -19.12 6.86 -9.32
C ALA A 177 -19.15 8.31 -9.84
N ASN A 178 -20.18 9.08 -9.51
CA ASN A 178 -20.30 10.50 -9.88
C ASN A 178 -19.74 11.43 -8.80
N GLY A 179 -19.34 10.90 -7.65
CA GLY A 179 -18.85 11.66 -6.52
C GLY A 179 -19.94 12.46 -5.78
N GLU A 180 -21.22 12.23 -6.06
CA GLU A 180 -22.32 13.06 -5.55
C GLU A 180 -23.24 12.30 -4.58
N GLY A 181 -23.35 10.98 -4.74
CA GLY A 181 -24.21 10.12 -3.94
C GLY A 181 -23.46 9.17 -3.01
N ARG A 182 -24.22 8.39 -2.24
CA ARG A 182 -23.69 7.36 -1.35
C ARG A 182 -23.49 6.03 -2.08
N SER A 183 -22.31 5.44 -2.00
CA SER A 183 -22.03 4.10 -2.49
C SER A 183 -22.45 3.03 -1.48
N MET A 184 -22.51 1.78 -1.93
CA MET A 184 -22.63 0.60 -1.06
C MET A 184 -21.26 0.08 -0.61
N ASP A 185 -20.18 0.60 -1.20
CA ASP A 185 -18.82 0.16 -0.90
C ASP A 185 -18.21 0.98 0.24
N LEU A 186 -18.08 0.34 1.40
CA LEU A 186 -17.45 0.90 2.59
C LEU A 186 -15.94 1.11 2.43
N GLY A 187 -15.30 0.44 1.47
CA GLY A 187 -13.88 0.58 1.18
C GLY A 187 -13.54 1.80 0.32
N THR A 188 -14.53 2.46 -0.27
CA THR A 188 -14.29 3.73 -0.98
C THR A 188 -13.58 4.72 -0.04
N GLY A 189 -12.54 5.37 -0.55
CA GLY A 189 -11.66 6.24 0.23
C GLY A 189 -10.40 5.59 0.80
N ILE A 190 -10.26 4.26 0.73
CA ILE A 190 -8.97 3.60 0.89
C ILE A 190 -8.15 3.79 -0.40
N VAL A 191 -7.03 4.49 -0.27
CA VAL A 191 -6.12 4.87 -1.35
C VAL A 191 -4.67 4.59 -0.95
N ASP A 192 -3.75 4.72 -1.92
CA ASP A 192 -2.31 4.56 -1.73
C ASP A 192 -1.94 3.24 -1.04
N ILE A 193 -2.49 2.15 -1.55
CA ILE A 193 -2.35 0.81 -0.99
C ILE A 193 -0.98 0.27 -1.39
N ARG A 194 -0.13 0.04 -0.40
CA ARG A 194 1.20 -0.54 -0.56
C ARG A 194 1.29 -1.83 0.22
N THR A 195 1.72 -2.91 -0.41
CA THR A 195 1.98 -4.16 0.30
C THR A 195 3.42 -4.58 0.06
N SER A 196 4.13 -4.99 1.10
CA SER A 196 5.46 -5.59 1.01
C SER A 196 5.43 -7.00 1.55
N LYS A 197 6.10 -7.94 0.89
CA LYS A 197 6.26 -9.32 1.36
C LYS A 197 7.69 -9.78 1.16
N ARG A 198 8.31 -10.26 2.23
CA ARG A 198 9.57 -11.01 2.14
C ARG A 198 9.27 -12.50 1.98
N ILE A 199 9.96 -13.13 1.04
CA ILE A 199 9.87 -14.56 0.71
C ILE A 199 11.27 -15.14 0.83
N VAL A 200 11.40 -16.30 1.46
CA VAL A 200 12.70 -16.92 1.77
C VAL A 200 12.68 -18.39 1.37
N SER A 201 13.73 -18.87 0.73
CA SER A 201 13.97 -20.30 0.49
C SER A 201 15.46 -20.60 0.63
N GLY A 202 15.82 -21.43 1.62
CA GLY A 202 17.22 -21.69 1.96
C GLY A 202 17.97 -20.42 2.36
N SER A 203 19.09 -20.12 1.68
CA SER A 203 19.87 -18.89 1.86
C SER A 203 19.35 -17.71 1.04
N GLU A 204 18.43 -17.95 0.11
CA GLU A 204 17.94 -16.94 -0.82
C GLU A 204 16.67 -16.29 -0.31
N SER A 205 16.45 -15.04 -0.73
CA SER A 205 15.21 -14.33 -0.44
C SER A 205 14.85 -13.36 -1.54
N ALA A 206 13.57 -13.02 -1.61
CA ALA A 206 13.04 -11.90 -2.38
C ALA A 206 12.21 -10.99 -1.50
N THR A 207 12.11 -9.74 -1.93
CA THR A 207 11.06 -8.82 -1.49
C THR A 207 10.15 -8.53 -2.67
N VAL A 208 8.85 -8.57 -2.44
CA VAL A 208 7.83 -8.14 -3.40
C VAL A 208 7.12 -6.94 -2.81
N ASP A 209 7.27 -5.79 -3.46
CA ASP A 209 6.56 -4.57 -3.13
C ASP A 209 5.49 -4.32 -4.18
N THR A 210 4.25 -4.11 -3.76
CA THR A 210 3.13 -3.80 -4.64
C THR A 210 2.53 -2.44 -4.32
N TYR A 211 1.93 -1.81 -5.34
CA TYR A 211 1.21 -0.57 -5.23
C TYR A 211 -0.11 -0.61 -6.01
N ARG A 212 -1.15 -0.05 -5.41
CA ARG A 212 -2.45 0.23 -6.04
C ARG A 212 -2.91 1.62 -5.62
N SER A 213 -3.48 2.37 -6.56
CA SER A 213 -3.91 3.73 -6.26
C SER A 213 -5.13 3.76 -5.32
N ASP A 214 -6.08 2.84 -5.50
CA ASP A 214 -7.23 2.62 -4.61
C ASP A 214 -7.78 1.18 -4.72
N LEU A 215 -8.86 0.87 -3.99
CA LEU A 215 -9.46 -0.47 -3.99
C LEU A 215 -10.21 -0.82 -5.31
N ALA A 216 -10.65 0.19 -6.05
CA ALA A 216 -11.32 0.01 -7.34
C ALA A 216 -10.33 -0.09 -8.51
N ASP A 217 -9.09 0.36 -8.31
CA ASP A 217 -7.99 0.22 -9.26
C ASP A 217 -7.78 -1.25 -9.62
N THR A 218 -8.06 -1.58 -10.87
CA THR A 218 -7.88 -2.92 -11.41
C THR A 218 -6.42 -3.23 -11.68
N THR A 219 -5.51 -2.26 -11.60
CA THR A 219 -4.09 -2.49 -11.85
C THR A 219 -3.30 -2.60 -10.55
N VAL A 220 -2.21 -3.37 -10.59
CA VAL A 220 -1.25 -3.52 -9.49
C VAL A 220 0.15 -3.41 -10.04
N ASP A 221 0.86 -2.38 -9.61
CA ASP A 221 2.29 -2.26 -9.85
C ASP A 221 3.03 -3.17 -8.87
N ALA A 222 4.04 -3.91 -9.34
CA ALA A 222 4.85 -4.80 -8.51
C ALA A 222 6.34 -4.64 -8.82
N VAL A 223 7.14 -4.48 -7.77
CA VAL A 223 8.60 -4.48 -7.82
C VAL A 223 9.09 -5.69 -7.04
N ILE A 224 9.83 -6.56 -7.72
CA ILE A 224 10.42 -7.77 -7.16
C ILE A 224 11.93 -7.55 -7.04
N ALA A 225 12.47 -7.66 -5.83
CA ALA A 225 13.88 -7.55 -5.54
C ALA A 225 14.44 -8.89 -5.09
N LEU A 226 15.34 -9.47 -5.90
CA LEU A 226 16.06 -10.73 -5.68
C LEU A 226 17.55 -10.44 -5.45
N PRO A 227 17.97 -10.05 -4.23
CA PRO A 227 19.36 -9.65 -3.95
C PRO A 227 20.39 -10.74 -4.28
N GLY A 228 20.02 -12.02 -4.25
CA GLY A 228 20.88 -13.14 -4.63
C GLY A 228 21.40 -13.05 -6.08
N LEU A 229 20.72 -12.31 -6.96
CA LEU A 229 21.11 -12.11 -8.36
C LEU A 229 21.98 -10.87 -8.59
N GLY A 230 22.30 -10.12 -7.54
CA GLY A 230 23.07 -8.88 -7.65
C GLY A 230 22.34 -7.81 -8.45
N SER A 231 23.03 -7.15 -9.39
CA SER A 231 22.46 -6.00 -10.14
C SER A 231 21.33 -6.36 -11.09
N GLY A 232 21.14 -7.65 -11.41
CA GLY A 232 20.04 -8.13 -12.27
C GLY A 232 18.80 -8.57 -11.50
N GLY A 233 18.78 -8.43 -10.17
CA GLY A 233 17.73 -8.99 -9.32
C GLY A 233 16.47 -8.15 -9.16
N ASN A 234 16.43 -6.93 -9.71
CA ASN A 234 15.25 -6.07 -9.61
C ASN A 234 14.41 -6.21 -10.89
N LEU A 235 13.18 -6.67 -10.74
CA LEU A 235 12.22 -6.89 -11.82
C LEU A 235 10.96 -6.07 -11.53
N GLU A 236 10.46 -5.34 -12.52
CA GLU A 236 9.29 -4.46 -12.38
C GLU A 236 8.17 -4.95 -13.31
N TYR A 237 6.96 -5.04 -12.78
CA TYR A 237 5.77 -5.53 -13.49
C TYR A 237 4.56 -4.63 -13.19
N VAL A 238 3.63 -4.60 -14.14
CA VAL A 238 2.31 -3.99 -13.96
C VAL A 238 1.29 -5.07 -14.35
N PHE A 239 0.45 -5.47 -13.38
CA PHE A 239 -0.56 -6.51 -13.58
C PHE A 239 -1.94 -5.87 -13.70
N GLY A 240 -2.76 -6.35 -14.65
CA GLY A 240 -4.16 -5.95 -14.78
C GLY A 240 -5.11 -7.04 -14.27
N SER A 241 -5.96 -6.72 -13.30
CA SER A 241 -7.18 -7.46 -12.99
C SER A 241 -8.12 -7.39 -14.20
N ARG A 242 -8.61 -8.54 -14.66
CA ARG A 242 -9.49 -8.61 -15.82
C ARG A 242 -10.94 -8.73 -15.38
N GLU A 243 -11.79 -7.86 -15.94
CA GLU A 243 -13.23 -8.11 -16.02
C GLU A 243 -13.51 -9.30 -16.94
N ASN A 244 -13.46 -10.51 -16.36
CA ASN A 244 -14.18 -11.75 -16.71
C ASN A 244 -14.26 -12.24 -18.18
N THR A 245 -13.50 -11.71 -19.15
CA THR A 245 -13.78 -11.95 -20.59
C THR A 245 -12.66 -12.55 -21.42
N SER A 246 -11.47 -12.81 -20.88
CA SER A 246 -10.47 -13.60 -21.64
C SER A 246 -9.57 -14.44 -20.75
N LEU A 247 -9.45 -15.70 -21.15
CA LEU A 247 -9.11 -16.89 -20.39
C LEU A 247 -7.63 -17.09 -20.05
N GLU A 248 -6.74 -16.11 -20.26
CA GLU A 248 -5.30 -16.31 -20.06
C GLU A 248 -4.67 -15.35 -19.03
N PRO A 249 -5.02 -15.43 -17.72
CA PRO A 249 -4.28 -14.75 -16.65
C PRO A 249 -2.94 -15.44 -16.32
N VAL A 250 -2.76 -16.69 -16.74
CA VAL A 250 -1.56 -17.51 -16.44
C VAL A 250 -0.31 -16.96 -17.16
N SER A 251 -0.46 -16.17 -18.22
CA SER A 251 0.67 -15.69 -19.02
C SER A 251 1.48 -14.60 -18.33
N GLU A 252 0.83 -13.66 -17.61
CA GLU A 252 1.53 -12.50 -17.03
C GLU A 252 2.35 -12.89 -15.79
N LEU A 253 1.78 -13.69 -14.88
CA LEU A 253 2.55 -14.23 -13.75
C LEU A 253 3.58 -15.27 -14.21
N GLY A 254 3.27 -16.02 -15.28
CA GLY A 254 4.23 -16.92 -15.93
C GLY A 254 5.44 -16.18 -16.52
N GLN A 255 5.29 -14.90 -16.89
CA GLN A 255 6.37 -14.08 -17.40
C GLN A 255 7.48 -13.89 -16.35
N ILE A 256 7.12 -13.76 -15.07
CA ILE A 256 8.11 -13.63 -13.97
C ILE A 256 9.10 -14.80 -14.01
N ARG A 257 8.58 -16.02 -14.17
CA ARG A 257 9.40 -17.23 -14.24
C ARG A 257 10.29 -17.21 -15.49
N THR A 258 9.74 -16.86 -16.64
CA THR A 258 10.48 -16.80 -17.92
C THR A 258 11.61 -15.78 -17.89
N ASP A 259 11.35 -14.58 -17.36
CA ASP A 259 12.34 -13.50 -17.24
C ASP A 259 13.46 -13.91 -16.30
N LEU A 260 13.11 -14.54 -15.18
CA LEU A 260 14.09 -15.04 -14.23
C LEU A 260 14.96 -16.16 -14.80
N ILE A 261 14.38 -17.11 -15.53
CA ILE A 261 15.13 -18.15 -16.23
C ILE A 261 16.14 -17.49 -17.18
N SER A 262 15.72 -16.48 -17.92
CA SER A 262 16.59 -15.73 -18.84
C SER A 262 17.75 -15.04 -18.11
N VAL A 263 17.49 -14.43 -16.94
CA VAL A 263 18.53 -13.83 -16.09
C VAL A 263 19.51 -14.89 -15.59
N LEU A 264 19.02 -16.01 -15.04
CA LEU A 264 19.87 -17.09 -14.53
C LEU A 264 20.74 -17.71 -15.63
N MET A 265 20.19 -17.94 -16.82
CA MET A 265 20.95 -18.41 -17.97
C MET A 265 22.01 -17.38 -18.40
N GLY A 266 21.69 -16.08 -18.40
CA GLY A 266 22.65 -15.00 -18.67
C GLY A 266 23.78 -14.92 -17.63
N MET A 267 23.53 -15.35 -16.40
CA MET A 267 24.55 -15.46 -15.34
C MET A 267 25.40 -16.73 -15.43
N GLY A 268 25.14 -17.61 -16.40
CA GLY A 268 25.89 -18.85 -16.62
C GLY A 268 25.37 -20.06 -15.84
N PHE A 269 24.16 -19.99 -15.26
CA PHE A 269 23.50 -21.15 -14.64
C PHE A 269 22.77 -22.01 -15.68
N SER A 270 23.40 -22.25 -16.83
CA SER A 270 22.89 -23.12 -17.88
C SER A 270 23.77 -24.36 -18.05
N LYS A 271 23.16 -25.44 -18.53
CA LYS A 271 23.84 -26.66 -18.98
C LYS A 271 23.46 -26.97 -20.41
N THR A 272 24.37 -27.56 -21.16
CA THR A 272 24.09 -28.04 -22.52
C THR A 272 23.47 -29.43 -22.43
N VAL A 273 22.30 -29.59 -23.03
CA VAL A 273 21.67 -30.89 -23.26
C VAL A 273 21.78 -31.19 -24.75
N GLU A 274 22.41 -32.32 -25.06
CA GLU A 274 22.46 -32.86 -26.42
C GLU A 274 21.25 -33.76 -26.62
N SER A 275 20.53 -33.56 -27.73
CA SER A 275 19.51 -34.48 -28.21
C SER A 275 19.90 -34.96 -29.60
N VAL A 276 19.66 -36.24 -29.85
CA VAL A 276 19.83 -36.84 -31.17
C VAL A 276 18.44 -37.14 -31.71
N ASP A 277 18.11 -36.57 -32.85
CA ASP A 277 16.88 -36.88 -33.57
C ASP A 277 16.95 -38.33 -34.06
N GLU A 278 16.01 -39.17 -33.62
CA GLU A 278 16.04 -40.61 -33.88
C GLU A 278 15.78 -40.97 -35.35
N GLU A 279 15.11 -40.09 -36.11
CA GLU A 279 14.76 -40.33 -37.51
C GLU A 279 15.87 -39.90 -38.46
N THR A 280 16.53 -38.79 -38.16
CA THR A 280 17.55 -38.17 -39.03
C THR A 280 18.98 -38.44 -38.56
N GLY A 281 19.18 -38.80 -37.28
CA GLY A 281 20.49 -38.93 -36.65
C GLY A 281 21.20 -37.60 -36.42
N GLU A 282 20.52 -36.47 -36.61
CA GLU A 282 21.09 -35.14 -36.38
C GLU A 282 21.20 -34.86 -34.88
N SER A 283 22.38 -34.39 -34.45
CA SER A 283 22.60 -33.95 -33.07
C SER A 283 22.32 -32.45 -32.96
N SER A 284 21.54 -32.08 -31.96
CA SER A 284 21.29 -30.69 -31.58
C SER A 284 21.70 -30.46 -30.14
N ALA A 285 22.24 -29.28 -29.86
CA ALA A 285 22.65 -28.88 -28.51
C ALA A 285 21.80 -27.69 -28.07
N THR A 286 21.06 -27.84 -26.97
CA THR A 286 20.23 -26.78 -26.40
C THR A 286 20.74 -26.41 -25.01
N GLN A 287 20.88 -25.11 -24.75
CA GLN A 287 21.14 -24.66 -23.38
C GLN A 287 19.83 -24.66 -22.59
N VAL A 288 19.84 -25.33 -21.44
CA VAL A 288 18.74 -25.35 -20.49
C VAL A 288 19.23 -24.87 -19.14
N LEU A 289 18.32 -24.41 -18.28
CA LEU A 289 18.65 -24.03 -16.91
C LEU A 289 19.20 -25.25 -16.14
N ASP A 290 20.27 -25.04 -15.37
CA ASP A 290 20.82 -26.09 -14.51
C ASP A 290 20.06 -26.17 -13.17
N GLU A 291 18.88 -26.79 -13.21
CA GLU A 291 18.03 -27.01 -12.01
C GLU A 291 18.69 -27.89 -10.93
N SER A 292 19.81 -28.56 -11.23
CA SER A 292 20.56 -29.32 -10.23
C SER A 292 21.40 -28.42 -9.31
N ASN A 293 21.61 -27.17 -9.70
CA ASN A 293 22.32 -26.19 -8.90
C ASN A 293 21.44 -25.73 -7.72
N ALA A 294 21.95 -25.86 -6.49
CA ALA A 294 21.20 -25.51 -5.28
C ALA A 294 20.75 -24.04 -5.24
N PHE A 295 21.55 -23.11 -5.78
CA PHE A 295 21.18 -21.70 -5.90
C PHE A 295 20.01 -21.52 -6.87
N VAL A 296 20.06 -22.16 -8.04
CA VAL A 296 18.95 -22.13 -9.01
C VAL A 296 17.68 -22.68 -8.38
N GLY A 297 17.74 -23.83 -7.71
CA GLY A 297 16.59 -24.41 -7.03
C GLY A 297 15.99 -23.48 -5.97
N ALA A 298 16.82 -22.81 -5.17
CA ALA A 298 16.38 -21.85 -4.16
C ALA A 298 15.69 -20.62 -4.80
N ILE A 299 16.29 -20.04 -5.85
CA ILE A 299 15.71 -18.91 -6.59
C ILE A 299 14.37 -19.29 -7.23
N MET A 300 14.26 -20.47 -7.81
CA MET A 300 13.00 -20.95 -8.41
C MET A 300 11.92 -21.15 -7.34
N SER A 301 12.27 -21.70 -6.18
CA SER A 301 11.35 -21.82 -5.04
C SER A 301 10.88 -20.46 -4.49
N VAL A 302 11.78 -19.47 -4.39
CA VAL A 302 11.39 -18.09 -4.04
C VAL A 302 10.41 -17.53 -5.07
N THR A 303 10.61 -17.84 -6.35
CA THR A 303 9.77 -17.35 -7.46
C THR A 303 8.38 -17.92 -7.44
N GLU A 304 8.23 -19.20 -7.11
CA GLU A 304 6.93 -19.81 -6.85
C GLU A 304 6.21 -19.08 -5.71
N GLY A 305 6.91 -18.79 -4.61
CA GLY A 305 6.34 -17.99 -3.51
C GLY A 305 5.94 -16.58 -3.94
N ILE A 306 6.64 -15.95 -4.89
CA ILE A 306 6.29 -14.63 -5.44
C ILE A 306 4.99 -14.73 -6.23
N VAL A 307 4.90 -15.73 -7.12
CA VAL A 307 3.70 -15.98 -7.94
C VAL A 307 2.50 -16.28 -7.06
N ASP A 308 2.65 -17.11 -6.02
CA ASP A 308 1.58 -17.42 -5.08
C ASP A 308 1.10 -16.17 -4.34
N PHE A 309 2.02 -15.35 -3.85
CA PHE A 309 1.69 -14.10 -3.19
C PHE A 309 0.92 -13.14 -4.11
N LEU A 310 1.43 -12.88 -5.32
CA LEU A 310 0.76 -11.99 -6.28
C LEU A 310 -0.60 -12.54 -6.73
N SER A 311 -0.72 -13.86 -6.91
CA SER A 311 -1.99 -14.50 -7.25
C SER A 311 -3.03 -14.33 -6.14
N SER A 312 -2.60 -14.42 -4.87
CA SER A 312 -3.49 -14.20 -3.72
C SER A 312 -3.99 -12.76 -3.64
N LEU A 313 -3.13 -11.78 -3.95
CA LEU A 313 -3.47 -10.36 -3.94
C LEU A 313 -4.46 -9.99 -5.04
N LEU A 314 -4.31 -10.60 -6.22
CA LEU A 314 -5.12 -10.33 -7.41
C LEU A 314 -6.42 -11.15 -7.45
N GLY A 315 -6.66 -12.01 -6.45
CA GLY A 315 -7.86 -12.85 -6.40
C GLY A 315 -7.88 -13.96 -7.45
N PHE A 316 -6.73 -14.34 -8.00
CA PHE A 316 -6.64 -15.39 -9.04
C PHE A 316 -6.78 -16.82 -8.47
N PHE A 317 -6.84 -17.00 -7.15
CA PHE A 317 -7.19 -18.28 -6.51
C PHE A 317 -8.35 -18.12 -5.52
N SER A 318 -9.48 -18.75 -5.82
CA SER A 318 -10.23 -19.44 -4.77
C SER A 318 -9.51 -20.76 -4.53
N PRO A 319 -8.98 -21.04 -3.32
CA PRO A 319 -8.45 -22.36 -3.04
C PRO A 319 -9.58 -23.37 -3.27
N SER A 320 -9.32 -24.30 -4.19
CA SER A 320 -10.12 -25.48 -4.41
C SER A 320 -10.49 -26.11 -3.07
N ASN A 321 -11.80 -26.17 -2.81
CA ASN A 321 -12.51 -27.13 -1.99
C ASN A 321 -11.59 -28.14 -1.27
N PRO A 322 -11.41 -28.09 0.06
CA PRO A 322 -10.84 -29.23 0.75
C PRO A 322 -11.77 -30.41 0.48
N GLY A 323 -11.27 -31.46 -0.18
CA GLY A 323 -12.00 -32.70 -0.38
C GLY A 323 -12.57 -33.20 0.96
N PRO A 324 -13.67 -33.96 0.92
CA PRO A 324 -14.36 -34.38 2.13
C PRO A 324 -13.36 -35.09 3.05
N ALA A 325 -13.33 -34.65 4.31
CA ALA A 325 -12.62 -35.36 5.36
C ALA A 325 -13.20 -36.79 5.43
N ASP A 326 -12.40 -37.78 5.06
CA ASP A 326 -12.71 -39.17 5.37
C ASP A 326 -12.73 -39.33 6.90
N ASN A 327 -13.81 -39.95 7.38
CA ASN A 327 -14.15 -40.20 8.79
C ASN A 327 -13.07 -40.94 9.58
#